data_AF-A0A4R6DEV8-F1
#
_entry.id   AF-A0A4R6DEV8-F1
#
_cell.length_a   1.000
_cell.length_b   1.000
_cell.length_c   1.000
_cell.angle_alpha   90.00
_cell.angle_beta   90.00
_cell.angle_gamma   90.00
#
_symmetry.space_group_name_H-M   'P 1'
#
loop_
_entity.id
_entity.type
_entity.pdbx_description
1 polymer ?
#
loop_
_entity_poly.entity_id
_entity_poly.type
_entity_poly.pdbx_seq_one_letter_code
_entity_poly.pdbx_strand_id
1 'polypeptide(L)'
;MRRALAAGVVVAAAIGLAGCTAGAESEPEDSIDSSATAGVSASGTAPIVFAFVCAVGSSDRTETYTTYSAVWEDERTDCRAERITGTELSSQQRAAVQAAAGDATLEELAAGCAVRGTGPWTGTVGSAAGAHLAAGLLEYCPGHPETDHLRDAVAAWRS
;
A
#
# COMPACT_ATOMS: atom_id res chain seq x y z
N MET A 1 -17.62 46.08 -6.66
CA MET A 1 -18.88 46.53 -7.31
C MET A 1 -19.11 45.70 -8.56
N ARG A 2 -20.36 45.24 -8.77
CA ARG A 2 -20.96 44.53 -9.94
C ARG A 2 -20.52 43.06 -10.13
N ARG A 3 -21.23 42.05 -9.61
CA ARG A 3 -22.51 41.39 -10.01
C ARG A 3 -22.52 40.73 -11.41
N ALA A 4 -22.66 39.42 -11.43
CA ALA A 4 -23.49 38.69 -12.41
C ALA A 4 -24.06 37.40 -11.77
N LEU A 5 -25.39 37.26 -11.85
CA LEU A 5 -26.26 36.16 -11.42
C LEU A 5 -26.81 35.49 -12.69
N ALA A 6 -26.96 34.16 -12.70
CA ALA A 6 -27.97 33.35 -13.42
C ALA A 6 -27.59 31.85 -13.22
N ALA A 7 -28.34 30.94 -12.59
CA ALA A 7 -29.75 30.52 -12.63
C ALA A 7 -30.18 29.77 -13.91
N GLY A 8 -30.63 28.51 -13.73
CA GLY A 8 -31.41 27.69 -14.68
C GLY A 8 -30.73 26.40 -15.13
N VAL A 9 -31.34 25.21 -15.29
CA VAL A 9 -32.74 24.73 -15.30
C VAL A 9 -32.73 23.20 -15.09
N VAL A 10 -33.76 22.65 -14.43
CA VAL A 10 -34.08 21.22 -14.27
C VAL A 10 -34.80 20.68 -15.52
N VAL A 11 -34.45 19.46 -15.99
CA VAL A 11 -35.38 18.61 -16.76
C VAL A 11 -35.23 17.15 -16.32
N ALA A 12 -36.35 16.59 -15.86
CA ALA A 12 -36.57 15.17 -15.62
C ALA A 12 -36.89 14.45 -16.95
N ALA A 13 -36.41 13.22 -17.11
CA ALA A 13 -36.94 12.28 -18.09
C ALA A 13 -37.08 10.91 -17.44
N ALA A 14 -38.24 10.30 -17.68
CA ALA A 14 -38.83 9.21 -16.94
C ALA A 14 -38.87 7.92 -17.78
N ILE A 15 -39.03 6.79 -17.08
CA ILE A 15 -39.66 5.53 -17.49
C ILE A 15 -38.86 4.59 -18.43
N GLY A 16 -38.54 3.42 -17.86
CA GLY A 16 -38.25 2.18 -18.56
C GLY A 16 -38.55 0.98 -17.67
N LEU A 17 -39.84 0.68 -17.46
CA LEU A 17 -40.32 -0.56 -16.85
C LEU A 17 -40.62 -1.58 -17.97
N ALA A 18 -39.76 -2.60 -18.13
CA ALA A 18 -40.03 -3.88 -18.78
C ALA A 18 -38.84 -4.83 -18.48
N GLY A 19 -38.99 -6.04 -17.97
CA GLY A 19 -40.18 -6.83 -17.74
C GLY A 19 -39.95 -7.89 -16.66
N CYS A 20 -41.06 -8.31 -16.07
CA CYS A 20 -41.18 -9.47 -15.23
C CYS A 20 -41.04 -10.73 -16.10
N THR A 21 -40.16 -11.65 -15.74
CA THR A 21 -40.42 -13.08 -15.93
C THR A 21 -40.39 -13.68 -14.53
N ALA A 22 -41.58 -14.08 -14.07
CA ALA A 22 -41.74 -15.01 -12.98
C ALA A 22 -41.18 -16.37 -13.44
N GLY A 23 -40.50 -17.08 -12.55
CA GLY A 23 -39.91 -18.38 -12.85
C GLY A 23 -39.39 -19.09 -11.61
N ALA A 24 -40.32 -19.71 -10.89
CA ALA A 24 -40.18 -20.86 -9.98
C ALA A 24 -39.39 -20.69 -8.66
N GLU A 25 -40.15 -20.74 -7.57
CA GLU A 25 -39.74 -21.17 -6.23
C GLU A 25 -39.51 -22.69 -6.22
N SER A 26 -38.44 -23.16 -5.57
CA SER A 26 -38.29 -24.46 -4.87
C SER A 26 -36.87 -24.52 -4.26
N GLU A 27 -36.72 -24.14 -2.99
CA GLU A 27 -36.47 -25.01 -1.81
C GLU A 27 -34.99 -25.02 -1.40
N PRO A 28 -34.64 -24.64 -0.15
CA PRO A 28 -33.26 -24.50 0.28
C PRO A 28 -32.83 -25.72 1.10
N GLU A 29 -32.18 -26.72 0.47
CA GLU A 29 -31.49 -27.77 1.21
C GLU A 29 -30.18 -28.14 0.52
N ASP A 30 -29.08 -27.61 1.04
CA ASP A 30 -27.95 -28.44 1.43
C ASP A 30 -27.17 -27.67 2.50
N SER A 31 -27.22 -28.20 3.71
CA SER A 31 -26.42 -27.78 4.84
C SER A 31 -24.94 -27.74 4.42
N ILE A 32 -24.38 -26.54 4.27
CA ILE A 32 -22.95 -26.40 4.10
C ILE A 32 -22.32 -26.75 5.45
N ASP A 33 -21.80 -27.97 5.52
CA ASP A 33 -20.85 -28.41 6.53
C ASP A 33 -19.73 -27.37 6.61
N SER A 34 -19.79 -26.52 7.64
CA SER A 34 -18.79 -25.48 7.90
C SER A 34 -17.52 -26.05 8.54
N SER A 35 -17.25 -27.35 8.37
CA SER A 35 -16.04 -28.04 8.83
C SER A 35 -15.25 -28.62 7.66
N ALA A 36 -15.16 -27.88 6.56
CA ALA A 36 -14.06 -27.99 5.62
C ALA A 36 -13.26 -26.70 5.64
N THR A 37 -12.60 -26.41 6.77
CA THR A 37 -11.35 -25.64 6.72
C THR A 37 -10.40 -26.50 5.90
N ALA A 38 -10.44 -26.30 4.58
CA ALA A 38 -9.39 -26.78 3.70
C ALA A 38 -8.11 -26.15 4.24
N GLY A 39 -7.40 -26.92 5.05
CA GLY A 39 -6.05 -26.63 5.46
C GLY A 39 -5.24 -26.63 4.18
N VAL A 40 -5.15 -25.46 3.55
CA VAL A 40 -4.16 -25.20 2.53
C VAL A 40 -2.85 -25.25 3.30
N SER A 41 -2.24 -26.43 3.30
CA SER A 41 -0.82 -26.56 3.58
C SER A 41 -0.13 -25.70 2.53
N ALA A 42 0.10 -24.43 2.85
CA ALA A 42 0.80 -23.48 2.01
C ALA A 42 2.28 -23.87 2.00
N SER A 43 2.61 -24.99 1.36
CA SER A 43 3.97 -25.41 1.04
C SER A 43 4.47 -24.67 -0.22
N GLY A 44 4.13 -23.38 -0.33
CA GLY A 44 4.52 -22.51 -1.42
C GLY A 44 5.52 -21.49 -0.91
N THR A 45 6.72 -21.48 -1.48
CA THR A 45 7.77 -20.48 -1.28
C THR A 45 7.42 -19.16 -1.99
N ALA A 46 6.24 -18.62 -1.68
CA ALA A 46 5.82 -17.33 -2.21
C ALA A 46 6.67 -16.21 -1.56
N PRO A 47 7.00 -15.16 -2.33
CA PRO A 47 7.70 -14.02 -1.79
C PRO A 47 6.86 -13.38 -0.67
N ILE A 48 7.53 -12.84 0.34
CA ILE A 48 6.88 -12.09 1.42
C ILE A 48 6.09 -10.92 0.82
N VAL A 49 4.82 -10.78 1.19
CA VAL A 49 3.94 -9.67 0.80
C VAL A 49 3.44 -8.96 2.06
N PHE A 50 3.33 -7.64 1.97
CA PHE A 50 2.88 -6.78 3.06
C PHE A 50 1.54 -6.12 2.74
N ALA A 51 0.72 -5.93 3.77
CA ALA A 51 -0.24 -4.84 3.84
C ALA A 51 0.37 -3.67 4.64
N PHE A 52 -0.18 -2.49 4.48
CA PHE A 52 0.27 -1.27 5.14
C PHE A 52 -0.82 -0.77 6.06
N VAL A 53 -0.55 -0.73 7.35
CA VAL A 53 -1.49 -0.23 8.35
C VAL A 53 -1.06 1.16 8.75
N CYS A 54 -1.85 2.15 8.38
CA CYS A 54 -1.53 3.56 8.56
C CYS A 54 -2.43 4.23 9.59
N ALA A 55 -1.87 5.12 10.40
CA ALA A 55 -2.66 5.92 11.33
C ALA A 55 -3.56 6.91 10.57
N VAL A 56 -4.80 7.08 11.04
CA VAL A 56 -5.77 8.01 10.43
C VAL A 56 -6.33 8.99 11.46
N GLY A 57 -6.12 10.28 11.19
CA GLY A 57 -6.52 11.38 12.09
C GLY A 57 -5.71 11.41 13.39
N SER A 58 -6.30 11.96 14.46
CA SER A 58 -5.65 12.17 15.77
C SER A 58 -6.01 11.11 16.83
N SER A 59 -6.53 9.97 16.41
CA SER A 59 -7.01 8.88 17.26
C SER A 59 -6.25 7.60 16.96
N ASP A 60 -6.34 6.57 17.80
CA ASP A 60 -5.76 5.23 17.57
C ASP A 60 -6.43 4.44 16.42
N ARG A 61 -7.11 5.14 15.51
CA ARG A 61 -7.73 4.54 14.33
C ARG A 61 -6.66 4.30 13.28
N THR A 62 -6.76 3.16 12.62
CA THR A 62 -5.89 2.79 11.52
C THR A 62 -6.69 2.36 10.30
N GLU A 63 -6.11 2.56 9.14
CA GLU A 63 -6.62 2.05 7.86
C GLU A 63 -5.58 1.13 7.22
N THR A 64 -6.06 0.07 6.56
CA THR A 64 -5.19 -0.96 5.97
C THR A 64 -5.26 -0.91 4.46
N TYR A 65 -4.11 -0.80 3.82
CA TYR A 65 -3.94 -0.78 2.37
C TYR A 65 -3.16 -2.00 1.92
N THR A 66 -3.49 -2.58 0.77
CA THR A 66 -2.78 -3.74 0.21
C THR A 66 -1.71 -3.37 -0.81
N THR A 67 -1.63 -2.10 -1.21
CA THR A 67 -0.62 -1.57 -2.12
C THR A 67 -0.09 -0.24 -1.60
N TYR A 68 1.21 0.02 -1.81
CA TYR A 68 1.83 1.30 -1.45
C TYR A 68 1.23 2.47 -2.26
N SER A 69 0.76 2.22 -3.49
CA SER A 69 0.18 3.28 -4.33
C SER A 69 -1.11 3.84 -3.74
N ALA A 70 -1.92 2.99 -3.11
CA ALA A 70 -3.13 3.44 -2.43
C ALA A 70 -2.79 4.28 -1.18
N VAL A 71 -1.72 3.92 -0.47
CA VAL A 71 -1.19 4.71 0.66
C VAL A 71 -0.75 6.09 0.18
N TRP A 72 -0.05 6.14 -0.96
CA TRP A 72 0.35 7.40 -1.58
C TRP A 72 -0.89 8.21 -1.93
N GLU A 73 -1.84 7.66 -2.69
CA GLU A 73 -3.07 8.33 -3.13
C GLU A 73 -3.87 8.95 -1.99
N ASP A 74 -3.91 8.30 -0.82
CA ASP A 74 -4.54 8.84 0.39
C ASP A 74 -3.57 9.67 1.26
N GLU A 75 -2.38 10.00 0.77
CA GLU A 75 -1.42 10.91 1.41
C GLU A 75 -1.08 10.51 2.86
N ARG A 76 -1.02 9.21 3.15
CA ARG A 76 -0.63 8.71 4.48
C ARG A 76 0.88 8.80 4.66
N THR A 77 1.32 9.19 5.85
CA THR A 77 2.74 9.41 6.18
C THR A 77 3.23 8.62 7.39
N ASP A 78 2.32 7.94 8.10
CA ASP A 78 2.63 7.14 9.29
C ASP A 78 2.00 5.75 9.11
N CYS A 79 2.84 4.80 8.70
CA CYS A 79 2.44 3.46 8.32
C CYS A 79 3.43 2.44 8.85
N ARG A 80 2.90 1.25 9.17
CA ARG A 80 3.70 0.03 9.39
C ARG A 80 3.37 -1.00 8.33
N ALA A 81 4.34 -1.84 8.00
CA ALA A 81 4.13 -2.98 7.12
C ALA A 81 3.80 -4.23 7.94
N GLU A 82 2.71 -4.90 7.59
CA GLU A 82 2.27 -6.15 8.20
C GLU A 82 2.33 -7.27 7.16
N ARG A 83 3.07 -8.34 7.47
CA ARG A 83 3.20 -9.47 6.56
C ARG A 83 1.86 -10.20 6.45
N ILE A 84 1.34 -10.30 5.23
CA ILE A 84 0.06 -10.98 4.96
C ILE A 84 0.23 -12.36 4.33
N THR A 85 1.31 -12.58 3.59
CA THR A 85 1.64 -13.89 3.01
C THR A 85 3.13 -14.00 2.70
N GLY A 86 3.56 -15.19 2.28
CA GLY A 86 4.92 -15.52 1.90
C GLY A 86 5.84 -15.72 3.09
N THR A 87 6.86 -16.56 2.88
CA THR A 87 7.84 -16.93 3.91
C THR A 87 9.27 -16.71 3.45
N GLU A 88 9.49 -16.51 2.15
CA GLU A 88 10.81 -16.32 1.57
C GLU A 88 10.98 -14.93 0.95
N LEU A 89 12.22 -14.44 0.94
CA LEU A 89 12.57 -13.20 0.25
C LEU A 89 12.62 -13.44 -1.26
N SER A 90 11.96 -12.59 -2.04
CA SER A 90 12.27 -12.43 -3.46
C SER A 90 13.73 -11.99 -3.67
N SER A 91 14.23 -12.08 -4.91
CA SER A 91 15.57 -11.59 -5.27
C SER A 91 15.75 -10.11 -4.92
N GLN A 92 14.76 -9.28 -5.26
CA GLN A 92 14.76 -7.84 -4.96
C GLN A 92 14.76 -7.57 -3.45
N GLN A 93 13.86 -8.21 -2.71
CA GLN A 93 13.80 -8.03 -1.25
C GLN A 93 15.10 -8.44 -0.56
N ARG A 94 15.74 -9.50 -1.05
CA ARG A 94 17.05 -9.94 -0.56
C ARG A 94 18.14 -8.90 -0.88
N ALA A 95 18.16 -8.35 -2.09
CA ALA A 95 19.09 -7.29 -2.45
C ALA A 95 18.89 -6.03 -1.58
N ALA A 96 17.65 -5.65 -1.33
CA ALA A 96 17.31 -4.50 -0.50
C ALA A 96 17.77 -4.67 0.96
N VAL A 97 17.52 -5.84 1.57
CA VAL A 97 18.00 -6.14 2.94
C VAL A 97 19.53 -6.19 2.99
N GLN A 98 20.18 -6.70 1.94
CA GLN A 98 21.64 -6.69 1.85
C GLN A 98 22.20 -5.26 1.75
N ALA A 99 21.57 -4.40 0.94
CA ALA A 99 21.95 -3.00 0.81
C ALA A 99 21.73 -2.20 2.11
N ALA A 100 20.73 -2.58 2.90
CA ALA A 100 20.47 -2.05 4.22
C ALA A 100 21.51 -2.49 5.28
N ALA A 101 22.38 -3.46 4.98
CA ALA A 101 23.50 -3.87 5.82
C ALA A 101 23.16 -4.16 7.30
N GLY A 102 21.91 -4.54 7.60
CA GLY A 102 21.40 -4.78 8.95
C GLY A 102 20.88 -3.54 9.69
N ASP A 103 20.98 -2.35 9.11
CA ASP A 103 20.43 -1.10 9.68
C ASP A 103 18.94 -0.91 9.37
N ALA A 104 18.35 -1.77 8.52
CA ALA A 104 16.91 -1.85 8.30
C ALA A 104 16.46 -3.28 8.00
N THR A 105 15.31 -3.63 8.54
CA THR A 105 14.57 -4.86 8.27
C THR A 105 13.72 -4.76 7.00
N LEU A 106 13.22 -5.89 6.50
CA LEU A 106 12.34 -5.90 5.34
C LEU A 106 11.04 -5.12 5.60
N GLU A 107 10.47 -5.29 6.79
CA GLU A 107 9.28 -4.60 7.26
C GLU A 107 9.48 -3.08 7.29
N GLU A 108 10.63 -2.59 7.76
CA GLU A 108 10.97 -1.16 7.75
C GLU A 108 11.14 -0.61 6.33
N LEU A 109 11.78 -1.38 5.44
CA LEU A 109 11.90 -1.00 4.02
C LEU A 109 10.53 -0.96 3.33
N ALA A 110 9.66 -1.90 3.64
CA ALA A 110 8.28 -1.94 3.14
C ALA A 110 7.47 -0.73 3.64
N ALA A 111 7.52 -0.44 4.95
CA ALA A 111 6.84 0.71 5.54
C ALA A 111 7.36 2.04 4.97
N GLY A 112 8.69 2.15 4.80
CA GLY A 112 9.32 3.31 4.18
C GLY A 112 8.89 3.52 2.74
N CYS A 113 8.78 2.46 1.93
CA CYS A 113 8.26 2.54 0.56
C CYS A 113 6.80 3.02 0.48
N ALA A 114 5.99 2.78 1.51
CA ALA A 114 4.58 3.13 1.52
C ALA A 114 4.31 4.63 1.73
N VAL A 115 5.27 5.39 2.27
CA VAL A 115 5.07 6.80 2.63
C VAL A 115 5.80 7.75 1.70
N ARG A 116 5.20 8.91 1.42
CA ARG A 116 5.80 10.01 0.64
C ARG A 116 5.86 11.30 1.43
N GLY A 117 6.74 12.21 1.03
CA GLY A 117 6.85 13.55 1.61
C GLY A 117 7.46 13.58 3.01
N THR A 118 8.09 12.48 3.44
CA THR A 118 8.62 12.34 4.80
C THR A 118 9.80 11.36 4.86
N GLY A 119 10.46 11.35 6.02
CA GLY A 119 11.51 10.39 6.34
C GLY A 119 12.73 10.49 5.41
N PRO A 120 13.36 9.36 5.05
CA PRO A 120 14.52 9.35 4.17
C PRO A 120 14.26 9.99 2.80
N TRP A 121 13.01 9.93 2.31
CA TRP A 121 12.67 10.39 0.96
C TRP A 121 12.80 11.89 0.74
N THR A 122 12.70 12.70 1.79
CA THR A 122 12.85 14.17 1.73
C THR A 122 13.99 14.69 2.58
N GLY A 123 14.68 13.81 3.33
CA GLY A 123 15.76 14.17 4.24
C GLY A 123 17.16 14.04 3.62
N THR A 124 18.14 14.62 4.29
CA THR A 124 19.56 14.40 3.98
C THR A 124 20.10 13.15 4.65
N VAL A 125 21.08 12.47 4.04
CA VAL A 125 21.79 11.35 4.66
C VAL A 125 22.93 11.88 5.55
N GLY A 126 22.76 11.77 6.87
CA GLY A 126 23.73 12.28 7.86
C GLY A 126 24.61 11.22 8.53
N SER A 127 24.41 9.94 8.22
CA SER A 127 25.11 8.83 8.89
C SER A 127 25.23 7.62 7.97
N ALA A 128 26.15 6.69 8.30
CA ALA A 128 26.29 5.43 7.59
C ALA A 128 24.99 4.59 7.64
N ALA A 129 24.35 4.50 8.80
CA ALA A 129 23.06 3.82 8.94
C ALA A 129 21.98 4.45 8.06
N GLY A 130 21.93 5.79 7.99
CA GLY A 130 21.03 6.50 7.07
C GLY A 130 21.34 6.20 5.60
N ALA A 131 22.61 6.06 5.23
CA ALA A 131 23.02 5.70 3.88
C ALA A 131 22.64 4.26 3.52
N HIS A 132 22.76 3.32 4.46
CA HIS A 132 22.34 1.94 4.27
C HIS A 132 20.81 1.82 4.16
N LEU A 133 20.05 2.50 5.03
CA LEU A 133 18.58 2.58 4.90
C LEU A 133 18.17 3.13 3.54
N ALA A 134 18.78 4.26 3.11
CA ALA A 134 18.50 4.86 1.82
C ALA A 134 18.83 3.91 0.65
N ALA A 135 19.97 3.21 0.70
CA ALA A 135 20.33 2.21 -0.30
C ALA A 135 19.33 1.04 -0.34
N GLY A 136 18.90 0.55 0.82
CA GLY A 136 17.86 -0.48 0.92
C GLY A 136 16.53 -0.04 0.32
N LEU A 137 16.11 1.20 0.56
CA LEU A 137 14.87 1.76 -0.01
C LEU A 137 14.93 1.91 -1.53
N LEU A 138 16.08 2.33 -2.09
CA LEU A 138 16.28 2.44 -3.53
C LEU A 138 16.19 1.08 -4.25
N GLU A 139 16.65 0.01 -3.59
CA GLU A 139 16.52 -1.37 -4.09
C GLU A 139 15.09 -1.92 -3.92
N TYR A 140 14.46 -1.66 -2.76
CA TYR A 140 13.12 -2.17 -2.46
C TYR A 140 12.03 -1.50 -3.33
N CYS A 141 12.14 -0.18 -3.52
CA CYS A 141 11.06 0.66 -4.05
C CYS A 141 11.51 1.52 -5.25
N PRO A 142 11.95 0.92 -6.37
CA PRO A 142 12.53 1.67 -7.50
C PRO A 142 11.54 2.61 -8.21
N GLY A 143 10.23 2.41 -8.01
CA GLY A 143 9.16 3.25 -8.55
C GLY A 143 8.68 4.35 -7.59
N HIS A 144 9.37 4.59 -6.47
CA HIS A 144 8.94 5.60 -5.51
C HIS A 144 8.98 7.01 -6.15
N PRO A 145 7.97 7.87 -5.94
CA PRO A 145 7.94 9.22 -6.54
C PRO A 145 9.16 10.09 -6.19
N GLU A 146 9.79 9.84 -5.03
CA GLU A 146 10.89 10.64 -4.49
C GLU A 146 12.26 9.96 -4.66
N THR A 147 12.33 8.96 -5.54
CA THR A 147 13.55 8.18 -5.80
C THR A 147 14.74 9.05 -6.17
N ASP A 148 14.56 10.06 -7.02
CA ASP A 148 15.67 10.88 -7.51
C ASP A 148 16.29 11.72 -6.40
N HIS A 149 15.47 12.30 -5.52
CA HIS A 149 15.96 13.00 -4.34
C HIS A 149 16.77 12.07 -3.42
N LEU A 150 16.28 10.84 -3.18
CA LEU A 150 16.99 9.89 -2.33
C LEU A 150 18.34 9.46 -2.94
N ARG A 151 18.41 9.30 -4.28
CA ARG A 151 19.67 9.04 -4.99
C ARG A 151 20.66 10.19 -4.81
N ASP A 152 20.20 11.42 -4.97
CA ASP A 152 21.03 12.62 -4.81
C ASP A 152 21.55 12.75 -3.37
N ALA A 153 20.70 12.49 -2.37
CA ALA A 153 21.09 12.51 -0.96
C ALA A 153 22.16 11.46 -0.64
N VAL A 154 22.06 10.25 -1.21
CA VAL A 154 23.10 9.21 -1.06
C VAL A 154 24.39 9.61 -1.79
N ALA A 155 24.30 10.21 -2.97
CA ALA A 155 25.47 10.67 -3.71
C ALA A 155 26.22 11.77 -2.96
N ALA A 156 25.50 12.74 -2.39
CA ALA A 156 26.06 13.82 -1.58
C ALA A 156 26.74 13.33 -0.29
N TRP A 157 26.26 12.24 0.31
CA TRP A 157 26.93 11.64 1.48
C TRP A 157 28.26 10.97 1.13
N ARG A 158 28.42 10.49 -0.11
CA ARG A 158 29.63 9.78 -0.58
C ARG A 158 30.75 10.69 -1.07
N SER A 159 30.48 11.98 -1.30
CA SER A 159 31.44 12.98 -1.78
C SER A 159 32.26 13.58 -0.64
#